data_AF-A0A937UB81-F1
#
_entry.id   AF-A0A937UB81-F1
#
_cell.length_a   1.000
_cell.length_b   1.000
_cell.length_c   1.000
_cell.angle_alpha   90.00
_cell.angle_beta   90.00
_cell.angle_gamma   90.00
#
_symmetry.space_group_name_H-M   'P 1'
#
loop_
_entity.id
_entity.type
_entity.pdbx_description
1 polymer ?
#
loop_
_entity_poly.entity_id
_entity_poly.type
_entity_poly.pdbx_seq_one_letter_code
_entity_poly.pdbx_strand_id
1 'polypeptide(L)'
;MFDPEHKDIDCPECLRRKVYFDRKIGYYCMFCGYELSAEEALFLIEKMTLTSKPAPDSGKGARTPIVEIKEQRGRPAQRDHISPGSDKTQDKKSE
;
A
#
# COMPACT_ATOMS: atom_id res chain seq x y z
N MET A 1 24.22 26.79 8.28
CA MET A 1 23.62 25.92 7.26
C MET A 1 22.12 26.06 7.43
N PHE A 2 21.38 26.45 6.39
CA PHE A 2 19.91 26.48 6.47
C PHE A 2 19.43 25.14 5.94
N ASP A 3 18.70 24.40 6.77
CA ASP A 3 18.10 23.13 6.36
C ASP A 3 16.72 23.39 5.73
N PRO A 4 16.46 22.85 4.53
CA PRO A 4 15.16 22.95 3.88
C PRO A 4 14.05 22.31 4.73
N GLU A 5 12.89 22.94 4.79
CA GLU A 5 11.77 22.43 5.57
C GLU A 5 11.05 21.32 4.78
N HIS A 6 10.96 20.11 5.33
CA HIS A 6 10.22 19.03 4.69
C HIS A 6 8.72 19.33 4.65
N LYS A 7 8.08 19.06 3.50
CA LYS A 7 6.64 19.14 3.33
C LYS A 7 6.11 17.75 2.98
N ASP A 8 5.06 17.32 3.68
CA ASP A 8 4.38 16.04 3.46
C ASP A 8 3.52 16.05 2.18
N ILE A 9 4.07 16.55 1.07
CA ILE A 9 3.41 16.59 -0.25
C ILE A 9 4.13 15.71 -1.27
N ASP A 10 3.36 15.10 -2.14
CA ASP A 10 3.82 14.23 -3.21
C ASP A 10 4.33 15.09 -4.37
N CYS A 11 5.55 14.84 -4.82
CA CYS A 11 6.08 15.47 -6.03
C CYS A 11 5.26 15.02 -7.26
N PRO A 12 4.78 15.93 -8.12
CA PRO A 12 3.96 15.55 -9.29
C PRO A 12 4.73 14.71 -10.31
N GLU A 13 6.05 14.89 -10.41
CA GLU A 13 6.90 14.15 -11.36
C GLU A 13 7.24 12.74 -10.88
N CYS A 14 7.75 12.59 -9.66
CA CYS A 14 8.26 11.30 -9.18
C CYS A 14 7.31 10.60 -8.19
N LEU A 15 6.20 11.23 -7.81
CA LEU A 15 5.18 10.72 -6.88
C LEU A 15 5.74 10.27 -5.53
N ARG A 16 6.83 10.90 -5.07
CA ARG A 16 7.42 10.65 -3.76
C ARG A 16 7.14 11.83 -2.84
N ARG A 17 6.83 11.55 -1.57
CA ARG A 17 6.76 12.53 -0.47
C ARG A 17 8.13 13.02 -0.05
N LYS A 18 8.80 13.73 -0.96
CA LYS A 18 10.15 14.28 -0.75
C LYS A 18 10.24 15.72 -1.26
N VAL A 19 9.16 16.48 -1.12
CA VAL A 19 9.14 17.91 -1.40
C VAL A 19 9.59 18.68 -0.16
N TYR A 20 10.37 19.74 -0.39
CA TYR A 20 10.95 20.59 0.64
C TYR A 20 10.73 22.05 0.25
N PHE A 21 10.75 22.92 1.26
CA PHE A 21 10.68 24.36 1.08
C PHE A 21 12.00 25.00 1.53
N ASP A 22 12.65 25.70 0.61
CA ASP A 22 13.82 26.55 0.87
C ASP A 22 13.46 28.01 0.56
N ARG A 23 13.91 28.96 1.41
CA ARG A 23 13.55 30.37 1.24
C ARG A 23 14.21 31.05 0.02
N LYS A 24 15.27 30.48 -0.53
CA LYS A 24 15.99 30.98 -1.71
C LYS A 24 15.46 30.38 -3.00
N ILE A 25 15.08 29.09 -2.97
CA ILE A 25 14.68 28.35 -4.17
C ILE A 25 13.14 28.24 -4.28
N GLY A 26 12.45 28.09 -3.15
CA GLY A 26 11.01 27.81 -3.11
C GLY A 26 10.74 26.33 -2.82
N TYR A 27 9.67 25.79 -3.40
CA TYR A 27 9.31 24.38 -3.24
C TYR A 27 10.06 23.53 -4.26
N TYR A 28 10.67 22.44 -3.81
CA TYR A 28 11.39 21.54 -4.71
C TYR A 28 11.43 20.11 -4.19
N CYS A 29 11.55 19.15 -5.09
CA CYS A 29 11.71 17.74 -4.77
C CYS A 29 13.20 17.39 -4.64
N MET A 30 13.63 16.95 -3.46
CA MET A 30 15.03 16.51 -3.26
C MET A 30 15.38 15.22 -4.00
N PHE A 31 14.37 14.49 -4.51
CA PHE A 31 14.62 13.22 -5.21
C PHE A 31 14.85 13.39 -6.71
N CYS A 32 13.98 14.13 -7.41
CA CYS A 32 14.09 14.34 -8.86
C CYS A 32 14.58 15.74 -9.24
N GLY A 33 14.71 16.66 -8.28
CA GLY A 33 15.14 18.04 -8.54
C GLY A 33 14.06 18.94 -9.13
N TYR A 34 12.82 18.46 -9.27
CA TYR A 34 11.72 19.26 -9.79
C TYR A 34 11.39 20.43 -8.84
N GLU A 35 11.40 21.64 -9.36
CA GLU A 35 10.96 22.86 -8.67
C GLU A 35 9.46 23.06 -8.91
N LEU A 36 8.72 23.30 -7.84
CA LEU A 36 7.29 23.56 -7.87
C LEU A 36 7.06 25.06 -7.72
N SER A 37 6.12 25.61 -8.51
CA SER A 37 5.60 26.95 -8.24
C SER A 37 4.85 26.99 -6.90
N ALA A 38 4.71 28.19 -6.34
CA ALA A 38 3.96 28.37 -5.09
C ALA A 38 2.48 27.97 -5.28
N GLU A 39 1.90 28.30 -6.44
CA GLU A 39 0.54 27.95 -6.81
C GLU A 39 0.34 26.43 -6.91
N GLU A 40 1.27 25.70 -7.54
CA GLU A 40 1.23 24.24 -7.63
C GLU A 40 1.37 23.59 -6.24
N ALA A 41 2.29 24.08 -5.42
CA ALA A 41 2.47 23.59 -4.06
C ALA A 41 1.20 23.78 -3.23
N LEU A 42 0.57 24.96 -3.31
CA LEU A 42 -0.69 25.25 -2.62
C LEU A 42 -1.82 24.35 -3.10
N PHE A 43 -1.95 24.16 -4.41
CA PHE A 43 -2.96 23.28 -5.00
C PHE A 43 -2.79 21.83 -4.53
N LEU A 44 -1.54 21.33 -4.45
CA LEU A 44 -1.25 19.98 -3.95
C LEU A 44 -1.59 19.84 -2.46
N ILE A 45 -1.27 20.84 -1.64
CA ILE A 45 -1.64 20.86 -0.21
C ILE A 45 -3.15 20.81 -0.07
N GLU A 46 -3.88 21.66 -0.78
CA GLU A 46 -5.35 21.70 -0.74
C GLU A 46 -5.94 20.33 -1.10
N LYS A 47 -5.49 19.74 -2.21
CA LYS A 47 -5.93 18.41 -2.64
C LYS A 47 -5.68 17.33 -1.57
N MET A 48 -4.56 17.41 -0.86
CA MET A 48 -4.26 16.48 0.24
C MET A 48 -5.23 16.64 1.41
N THR A 49 -5.52 17.87 1.82
CA THR A 49 -6.48 18.12 2.91
C THR A 49 -7.88 17.62 2.59
N LEU A 50 -8.29 17.67 1.32
CA LEU A 50 -9.59 17.14 0.86
C LEU A 50 -9.64 15.61 0.81
N THR A 51 -8.49 14.94 0.66
CA THR A 51 -8.41 13.48 0.49
C THR A 51 -8.07 12.73 1.76
N SER A 52 -7.51 13.41 2.78
CA SER A 52 -7.34 12.88 4.12
C SER A 52 -8.69 12.70 4.80
N LYS A 53 -9.34 11.56 4.57
CA LYS A 53 -10.40 11.08 5.46
C LYS A 53 -9.79 10.94 6.87
N PRO A 54 -10.44 11.44 7.93
CA PRO A 54 -10.00 11.14 9.28
C PRO A 54 -9.98 9.62 9.43
N ALA A 55 -8.85 9.08 9.91
CA ALA A 55 -8.80 7.69 10.31
C ALA A 55 -9.95 7.45 11.30
N PRO A 56 -10.78 6.42 11.13
CA PRO A 56 -11.79 6.10 12.13
C PRO A 56 -11.04 5.88 13.44
N ASP A 57 -11.39 6.67 14.46
CA ASP A 57 -10.87 6.55 15.82
C ASP A 57 -10.82 5.08 16.20
N SER A 58 -9.62 4.52 16.35
CA SER A 58 -9.45 3.19 16.96
C SER A 58 -9.59 3.31 18.49
N GLY A 59 -10.70 3.93 18.91
CA GLY A 59 -11.29 3.68 20.20
C GLY A 59 -11.72 2.22 20.22
N LYS A 60 -11.08 1.44 21.10
CA LYS A 60 -11.32 0.01 21.31
C LYS A 60 -12.80 -0.39 21.20
N GLY A 61 -13.08 -1.29 20.26
CA GLY A 61 -14.23 -2.21 20.33
C GLY A 61 -15.36 -1.95 19.34
N ALA A 62 -15.36 -2.68 18.21
CA ALA A 62 -16.48 -3.51 17.75
C ALA A 62 -16.28 -3.96 16.29
N ARG A 63 -16.15 -5.28 16.12
CA ARG A 63 -16.53 -6.12 14.97
C ARG A 63 -16.32 -5.56 13.55
N THR A 64 -15.34 -6.13 12.86
CA THR A 64 -15.34 -6.27 11.40
C THR A 64 -16.65 -6.91 10.92
N PRO A 65 -17.38 -6.35 9.95
CA PRO A 65 -18.09 -7.18 9.00
C PRO A 65 -17.09 -7.50 7.89
N ILE A 66 -16.50 -8.69 7.97
CA ILE A 66 -15.84 -9.32 6.81
C ILE A 66 -16.94 -9.45 5.77
N VAL A 67 -16.92 -8.61 4.73
CA VAL A 67 -17.81 -8.77 3.58
C VAL A 67 -17.29 -9.98 2.83
N GLU A 68 -17.97 -11.12 3.00
CA GLU A 68 -17.77 -12.34 2.25
C GLU A 68 -17.83 -12.03 0.75
N ILE A 69 -16.69 -12.14 0.07
CA ILE A 69 -16.64 -12.19 -1.39
C ILE A 69 -17.30 -13.51 -1.79
N LYS A 70 -18.54 -13.41 -2.27
CA LYS A 70 -19.35 -14.53 -2.72
C LYS A 70 -18.80 -15.05 -4.05
N GLU A 71 -17.78 -15.91 -4.00
CA GLU A 71 -17.36 -16.66 -5.18
C GLU A 71 -18.38 -17.77 -5.45
N GLN A 72 -19.25 -17.55 -6.44
CA GLN A 72 -20.09 -18.60 -7.01
C GLN A 72 -19.28 -19.38 -8.06
N ARG A 73 -19.03 -20.68 -7.82
CA ARG A 73 -19.44 -21.81 -8.68
C ARG A 73 -18.72 -23.11 -8.29
N GLY A 74 -19.50 -24.19 -8.13
CA GLY A 74 -19.03 -25.58 -8.22
C GLY A 74 -19.36 -26.47 -7.01
N ARG A 75 -20.54 -27.10 -7.00
CA ARG A 75 -20.93 -28.19 -6.08
C ARG A 75 -20.39 -29.56 -6.61
N PRO A 76 -20.52 -30.69 -5.89
CA PRO A 76 -19.51 -31.26 -4.99
C PRO A 76 -19.06 -32.69 -5.41
N ALA A 77 -17.97 -33.21 -4.87
CA ALA A 77 -17.78 -34.66 -4.75
C ALA A 77 -16.89 -35.01 -3.54
N GLN A 78 -17.60 -35.37 -2.47
CA GLN A 78 -17.16 -35.99 -1.23
C GLN A 78 -16.44 -37.33 -1.52
N ARG A 79 -15.26 -37.56 -0.93
CA ARG A 79 -14.82 -38.92 -0.54
C ARG A 79 -14.01 -38.87 0.74
N ASP A 80 -14.57 -39.51 1.75
CA ASP A 80 -13.98 -39.76 3.06
C ASP A 80 -12.65 -40.52 2.92
N HIS A 81 -11.60 -39.99 3.54
CA HIS A 81 -10.31 -40.66 3.65
C HIS A 81 -10.39 -41.75 4.71
N ILE A 82 -10.56 -43.00 4.28
CA ILE A 82 -10.23 -44.19 5.06
C ILE A 82 -8.76 -44.50 4.77
N SER A 83 -7.90 -44.39 5.79
CA SER A 83 -6.52 -44.88 5.72
C SER A 83 -6.48 -46.40 5.87
N PRO A 84 -5.71 -47.08 5.02
CA PRO A 84 -4.74 -48.06 5.51
C PRO A 84 -3.38 -47.83 4.81
N GLY A 85 -2.23 -47.85 5.47
CA GLY A 85 -1.75 -48.96 6.28
C GLY A 85 -1.32 -50.11 5.36
N SER A 86 -0.07 -50.09 4.87
CA SER A 86 0.84 -51.25 4.67
C SER A 86 1.95 -50.97 3.65
N ASP A 87 3.18 -50.98 4.17
CA ASP A 87 4.41 -51.60 3.70
C ASP A 87 4.63 -51.94 2.20
N LYS A 88 5.78 -51.47 1.73
CA LYS A 88 6.69 -52.04 0.70
C LYS A 88 6.19 -52.22 -0.74
N THR A 89 6.91 -51.61 -1.67
CA THR A 89 7.84 -52.29 -2.61
C THR A 89 8.17 -51.40 -3.83
N GLN A 90 9.46 -51.25 -4.11
CA GLN A 90 10.18 -50.96 -5.39
C GLN A 90 9.70 -49.77 -6.25
N ASP A 91 10.56 -48.92 -6.81
CA ASP A 91 11.59 -49.26 -7.79
C ASP A 91 12.47 -48.02 -8.02
N LYS A 92 13.78 -48.18 -8.16
CA LYS A 92 14.63 -47.12 -8.72
C LYS A 92 15.58 -47.73 -9.74
N LYS A 93 15.11 -47.75 -10.98
CA LYS A 93 15.89 -47.95 -12.20
C LYS A 93 16.86 -46.78 -12.43
N SER A 94 18.14 -47.10 -12.51
CA SER A 94 19.27 -46.40 -13.19
C SER A 94 20.45 -47.35 -12.95
N GLU A 95 21.10 -47.99 -13.91
CA GLU A 95 21.62 -47.60 -15.22
C GLU A 95 21.85 -48.88 -16.05
#